data_AF-A0A7J9HX63-F1
#
_entry.id   AF-A0A7J9HX63-F1
#
_cell.length_a   1.000
_cell.length_b   1.000
_cell.length_c   1.000
_cell.angle_alpha   90.00
_cell.angle_beta   90.00
_cell.angle_gamma   90.00
#
_symmetry.space_group_name_H-M   'P 1'
#
loop_
_entity.id
_entity.type
_entity.pdbx_description
1 polymer ?
#
loop_
_entity_poly.entity_id
_entity_poly.type
_entity_poly.pdbx_seq_one_letter_code
_entity_poly.pdbx_strand_id
1 'polypeptide(L)'
;IDTKTWEKIYSLGDRSLFLGNCSTFAIAAADYPGCKPNCIYYSVDGPLLAATPYIDMGIYDCQNMTLEKDRGFRARINTGSCRQN
;
A
#
# COMPACT_ATOMS: atom_id res chain seq x y z
N ILE A 1 29.36 16.73 -2.11
CA ILE A 1 28.66 15.54 -2.67
C ILE A 1 27.83 15.00 -1.53
N ASP A 2 26.52 15.14 -1.60
CA ASP A 2 25.60 14.64 -0.57
C ASP A 2 25.32 13.17 -0.92
N THR A 3 25.97 12.25 -0.21
CA THR A 3 25.77 10.81 -0.46
C THR A 3 24.53 10.37 0.30
N LYS A 4 23.39 10.33 -0.38
CA LYS A 4 22.18 9.66 0.15
C LYS A 4 22.48 8.17 0.30
N THR A 5 22.54 7.71 1.54
CA THR A 5 22.62 6.29 1.89
C THR A 5 21.21 5.74 2.09
N TRP A 6 20.94 4.57 1.54
CA TRP A 6 19.68 3.86 1.78
C TRP A 6 19.83 2.99 3.02
N GLU A 7 18.97 3.18 4.01
CA GLU A 7 18.89 2.34 5.19
C GLU A 7 17.76 1.31 5.02
N LYS A 8 18.08 0.03 5.30
CA LYS A 8 17.08 -1.01 5.30
C LYS A 8 16.31 -0.98 6.62
N ILE A 9 15.00 -0.75 6.53
CA ILE A 9 14.08 -0.88 7.66
C ILE A 9 13.41 -2.25 7.65
N TYR A 10 13.18 -2.80 8.84
CA TYR A 10 12.53 -4.10 9.05
C TYR A 10 11.09 -3.96 9.56
N SER A 11 10.70 -2.76 10.00
CA SER A 11 9.38 -2.48 10.56
C SER A 11 9.00 -1.01 10.30
N LEU A 12 7.72 -0.78 10.03
CA LEU A 12 7.07 0.53 9.99
C LEU A 12 6.53 0.96 11.36
N GLY A 13 6.69 0.12 12.39
CA GLY A 13 6.21 0.39 13.74
C GLY A 13 4.68 0.44 13.81
N ASP A 14 4.16 1.54 14.35
CA ASP A 14 2.72 1.82 14.47
C ASP A 14 2.08 2.37 13.19
N ARG A 15 2.85 2.48 12.11
CA ARG A 15 2.40 3.05 10.85
C ARG A 15 1.96 2.00 9.84
N SER A 16 1.06 2.42 8.96
CA SER A 16 0.68 1.71 7.74
C SER A 16 1.12 2.52 6.53
N LEU A 17 1.77 1.88 5.57
CA LEU A 17 2.23 2.52 4.33
C LEU A 17 1.26 2.21 3.20
N PHE A 18 0.87 3.22 2.44
CA PHE A 18 0.05 3.07 1.24
C PHE A 18 0.90 3.34 0.01
N LEU A 19 0.98 2.34 -0.87
CA LEU A 19 1.75 2.36 -2.11
C LEU A 19 0.79 2.31 -3.29
N GLY A 20 0.47 3.48 -3.84
CA GLY A 20 -0.24 3.59 -5.11
C GLY A 20 0.72 3.77 -6.28
N ASN A 21 0.16 3.75 -7.49
CA ASN A 21 0.89 4.03 -8.72
C ASN A 21 1.50 5.45 -8.73
N CYS A 22 0.79 6.42 -8.14
CA CYS A 22 1.15 7.84 -8.18
C CYS A 22 1.62 8.45 -6.89
N SER A 23 1.25 7.84 -5.77
CA SER A 23 1.45 8.43 -4.46
C SER A 23 1.83 7.37 -3.46
N THR A 24 2.67 7.77 -2.53
CA THR A 24 3.05 6.95 -1.39
C THR A 24 2.94 7.80 -0.15
N PHE A 25 2.21 7.32 0.85
CA PHE A 25 2.04 8.03 2.11
C PHE A 25 1.89 7.04 3.27
N ALA A 26 2.19 7.49 4.48
CA ALA A 26 2.08 6.68 5.69
C ALA A 26 1.15 7.35 6.70
N ILE A 27 0.34 6.56 7.37
CA ILE A 27 -0.58 6.98 8.44
C ILE A 27 -0.28 6.22 9.72
N ALA A 28 -0.66 6.78 10.86
CA ALA A 28 -0.69 6.01 12.11
C ALA A 28 -1.88 5.03 12.05
N ALA A 29 -1.63 3.75 12.27
CA ALA A 29 -2.68 2.72 12.20
C ALA A 29 -3.74 2.93 13.28
N ALA A 30 -3.35 3.49 14.43
CA ALA A 30 -4.25 3.79 15.54
C ALA A 30 -5.38 4.78 15.16
N ASP A 31 -5.13 5.67 14.20
CA ASP A 31 -6.14 6.65 13.75
C ASP A 31 -7.21 6.01 12.84
N TYR A 32 -6.95 4.81 12.31
CA TYR A 32 -7.79 4.13 11.34
C TYR A 32 -7.99 2.67 11.75
N PRO A 33 -9.07 2.32 12.47
CA PRO A 33 -9.29 0.97 13.02
C PRO A 33 -9.32 -0.18 12.01
N GLY A 34 -9.41 0.11 10.70
CA GLY A 34 -9.28 -0.89 9.63
C GLY A 34 -7.84 -1.15 9.18
N CYS A 35 -6.89 -0.29 9.55
CA CYS A 35 -5.50 -0.42 9.16
C CYS A 35 -4.72 -1.22 10.20
N LYS A 36 -3.91 -2.16 9.74
CA LYS A 36 -2.97 -2.92 10.55
C LYS A 36 -1.66 -2.12 10.63
N PRO A 37 -1.08 -1.93 11.83
CA PRO A 37 0.26 -1.37 11.94
C PRO A 37 1.27 -2.29 11.26
N ASN A 38 2.42 -1.74 10.89
CA ASN A 38 3.50 -2.49 10.27
C ASN A 38 3.11 -3.22 8.96
N CYS A 39 2.17 -2.65 8.21
CA CYS A 39 1.66 -3.22 6.97
C CYS A 39 1.79 -2.25 5.79
N ILE A 40 2.04 -2.79 4.60
CA ILE A 40 2.04 -2.07 3.33
C ILE A 40 0.78 -2.44 2.55
N TYR A 41 -0.03 -1.44 2.28
CA TYR A 41 -1.21 -1.52 1.44
C TYR A 41 -0.82 -1.07 0.04
N TYR A 42 -0.94 -1.94 -0.95
CA TYR A 42 -0.60 -1.59 -2.32
C TYR A 42 -1.78 -1.79 -3.25
N SER A 43 -1.85 -0.96 -4.29
CA SER A 43 -2.80 -1.08 -5.39
C SER A 43 -2.04 -0.99 -6.70
N VAL A 44 -2.13 -2.03 -7.53
CA VAL A 44 -1.59 -1.99 -8.89
C VAL A 44 -2.74 -1.73 -9.86
N ASP A 45 -2.56 -0.72 -10.71
CA ASP A 45 -3.48 -0.48 -11.82
C ASP A 45 -3.33 -1.63 -12.83
N GLY A 46 -4.31 -2.54 -12.86
CA GLY A 46 -4.43 -3.53 -13.92
C GLY A 46 -4.83 -2.86 -15.25
N PRO A 47 -4.55 -3.48 -16.41
CA PRO A 47 -4.93 -2.90 -17.69
C PRO A 47 -6.45 -2.65 -17.74
N LEU A 48 -6.83 -1.41 -18.08
CA LEU A 48 -8.22 -0.92 -18.21
C LEU A 48 -9.15 -1.79 -19.07
N LEU A 49 -8.60 -2.69 -19.88
CA LEU A 49 -9.31 -3.56 -20.82
C LEU A 49 -9.68 -4.94 -20.25
N ALA A 50 -9.25 -5.27 -19.03
CA ALA A 50 -9.68 -6.51 -18.39
C ALA A 50 -11.14 -6.35 -17.91
N ALA A 51 -12.06 -7.10 -18.50
CA ALA A 51 -13.47 -7.19 -18.12
C ALA A 51 -13.70 -7.82 -16.71
N THR A 52 -12.66 -7.84 -15.86
CA THR A 52 -12.71 -8.34 -14.50
C THR A 52 -12.30 -7.22 -13.54
N PRO A 53 -12.98 -7.07 -12.38
CA PRO A 53 -12.60 -6.11 -11.34
C PRO A 53 -11.38 -6.61 -10.57
N TYR A 54 -10.33 -7.04 -11.28
CA TYR A 54 -9.07 -7.46 -10.69
C TYR A 54 -8.30 -6.20 -10.32
N ILE A 55 -8.76 -5.54 -9.26
CA ILE A 55 -7.92 -4.58 -8.58
C ILE A 55 -6.88 -5.44 -7.86
N ASP A 56 -5.64 -5.43 -8.35
CA ASP A 56 -4.49 -6.07 -7.70
C ASP A 56 -4.13 -5.25 -6.45
N MET A 57 -5.02 -5.28 -5.47
CA MET A 57 -4.83 -4.74 -4.14
C MET A 57 -4.39 -5.85 -3.19
N GLY A 58 -3.44 -5.52 -2.33
CA GLY A 58 -2.94 -6.45 -1.32
C GLY A 58 -2.38 -5.74 -0.10
N ILE A 59 -2.23 -6.53 0.95
CA ILE A 59 -1.62 -6.11 2.21
C ILE A 59 -0.40 -6.99 2.41
N TYR A 60 0.76 -6.36 2.54
CA TYR A 60 1.98 -7.02 2.96
C TYR A 60 2.22 -6.75 4.44
N ASP A 61 2.22 -7.78 5.25
CA ASP A 61 2.57 -7.72 6.66
C ASP A 61 4.10 -7.79 6.80
N CYS A 62 4.73 -6.71 7.26
CA CYS A 62 6.18 -6.66 7.40
C CYS A 62 6.70 -7.52 8.56
N GLN A 63 5.87 -7.82 9.57
CA GLN A 63 6.25 -8.66 10.71
C GLN A 63 6.25 -10.13 10.32
N ASN A 64 5.17 -10.59 9.67
CA ASN A 64 5.00 -11.99 9.29
C ASN A 64 5.56 -12.30 7.91
N MET A 65 5.93 -11.27 7.15
CA MET A 65 6.40 -11.36 5.75
C MET A 65 5.40 -12.05 4.83
N THR A 66 4.09 -11.86 5.10
CA THR A 66 3.00 -12.52 4.37
C THR A 66 2.26 -11.55 3.46
N LEU A 67 1.80 -12.06 2.32
CA LEU A 67 0.92 -11.35 1.39
C LEU A 67 -0.52 -11.80 1.59
N GLU A 68 -1.37 -10.87 2.01
CA GLU A 68 -2.81 -11.05 2.06
C GLU A 68 -3.43 -10.41 0.80
N LYS A 69 -4.17 -11.21 0.01
CA LYS A 69 -5.05 -10.64 -1.02
C LYS A 69 -6.23 -10.03 -0.31
N ASP A 70 -6.35 -8.72 -0.42
CA ASP A 70 -7.53 -8.09 0.10
C ASP A 70 -8.73 -8.37 -0.83
N ARG A 71 -9.78 -8.97 -0.27
CA ARG A 71 -11.05 -9.25 -0.96
C ARG A 71 -12.19 -8.35 -0.48
N GLY A 72 -11.95 -7.45 0.47
CA GLY A 72 -13.02 -6.74 1.17
C GLY A 72 -12.65 -5.40 1.82
N PHE A 73 -11.37 -5.02 1.87
CA PHE A 73 -10.91 -3.67 2.12
C PHE A 73 -11.25 -2.84 0.87
N ARG A 74 -12.55 -2.51 0.76
CA ARG A 74 -12.97 -1.29 0.05
C ARG A 74 -12.38 -0.12 0.82
N ALA A 75 -11.08 0.08 0.63
CA ALA A 75 -10.35 1.21 1.12
C ALA A 75 -11.05 2.41 0.48
N ARG A 76 -11.76 3.18 1.30
CA ARG A 76 -12.15 4.56 0.96
C ARG A 76 -10.92 5.47 0.82
N ILE A 77 -9.73 4.88 0.86
CA ILE A 77 -8.43 5.45 0.59
C ILE A 77 -8.24 5.42 -0.93
N ASN A 78 -8.64 6.50 -1.60
CA ASN A 78 -8.33 6.71 -3.01
C ASN A 78 -6.81 6.97 -3.11
N THR A 79 -6.02 5.99 -3.53
CA THR A 79 -4.57 6.14 -3.74
C THR A 79 -4.22 7.00 -4.97
N GLY A 80 -5.23 7.53 -5.67
CA GLY A 80 -5.08 8.40 -6.83
C GLY A 80 -4.57 7.63 -8.04
N SER A 81 -5.46 7.26 -8.97
CA SER A 81 -5.05 6.82 -10.31
C SER A 81 -4.72 8.07 -11.13
N CYS A 82 -3.46 8.28 -11.46
CA CYS A 82 -3.10 9.28 -12.47
C CYS A 82 -3.21 8.62 -13.84
N ARG A 83 -3.81 9.35 -14.78
CA ARG A 83 -3.73 9.00 -16.19
C ARG A 83 -2.25 8.99 -16.59
N GLN A 84 -1.71 7.83 -16.94
CA GLN A 84 -0.45 7.78 -17.67
C GLN A 84 -0.72 8.39 -19.04
N ASN A 85 -0.09 9.53 -19.32
CA ASN A 85 -0.14 10.21 -20.62
C ASN A 85 0.77 9.49 -21.63
#